data_AF-A0A7S3H6J1-F1
#
_entry.id   AF-A0A7S3H6J1-F1
#
_cell.length_a   1.000
_cell.length_b   1.000
_cell.length_c   1.000
_cell.angle_alpha   90.00
_cell.angle_beta   90.00
_cell.angle_gamma   90.00
#
_symmetry.space_group_name_H-M   'P 1'
#
loop_
_entity.id
_entity.type
_entity.pdbx_description
1 polymer ?
#
loop_
_entity_poly.entity_id
_entity_poly.type
_entity_poly.pdbx_seq_one_letter_code
_entity_poly.pdbx_strand_id
1 'polypeptide(L)'
;ILTNVMVYWVTQSFGTSCRLYYESLGHHPTAAGPTALPGGYVPVPTGVLWASRELIKPPRHVAAECFNLKQWSVQEKGGHFFAFEQPEAMAADVTKFFKRTIDFEECKRRAPSKGQGPGLQPLR
;
A
#
# COMPACT_ATOMS: atom_id res chain seq x y z
N ILE A 1 -20.48 -5.65 7.80
CA ILE A 1 -20.82 -4.21 7.62
C ILE A 1 -21.03 -3.51 8.95
N LEU A 2 -21.95 -3.96 9.82
CA LEU A 2 -22.20 -3.36 11.14
C LEU A 2 -20.92 -3.11 11.94
N THR A 3 -20.01 -4.08 12.01
CA THR A 3 -18.72 -3.92 12.70
C THR A 3 -17.93 -2.71 12.21
N ASN A 4 -17.86 -2.49 10.89
CA ASN A 4 -17.14 -1.36 10.33
C ASN A 4 -17.87 -0.04 10.65
N VAL A 5 -19.19 0.02 10.48
CA VAL A 5 -20.01 1.18 10.87
C VAL A 5 -19.82 1.53 12.35
N MET A 6 -19.80 0.52 13.22
CA MET A 6 -19.61 0.72 14.66
C MET A 6 -18.23 1.29 14.98
N VAL A 7 -17.15 0.90 14.28
CA VAL A 7 -15.84 1.53 14.45
C VAL A 7 -15.93 3.03 14.20
N TYR A 8 -16.51 3.45 13.07
CA TYR A 8 -16.68 4.88 12.76
C TYR A 8 -17.55 5.62 13.78
N TRP A 9 -18.63 4.97 14.24
CA TRP A 9 -19.56 5.55 15.19
C TRP A 9 -18.96 5.73 16.58
N VAL A 10 -18.42 4.67 17.19
CA VAL A 10 -17.92 4.73 18.57
C VAL A 10 -16.67 5.62 18.69
N THR A 11 -15.85 5.70 17.64
CA THR A 11 -14.69 6.60 17.62
C THR A 11 -15.01 8.01 17.11
N GLN A 12 -16.27 8.29 16.73
CA GLN A 12 -16.72 9.57 16.18
C GLN A 12 -15.85 10.06 15.00
N SER A 13 -15.41 9.14 14.14
CA SER A 13 -14.34 9.40 13.14
C SER A 13 -14.84 9.61 11.72
N PHE A 14 -16.17 9.62 11.49
CA PHE A 14 -16.72 9.86 10.15
C PHE A 14 -16.24 11.20 9.56
N GLY A 15 -16.39 12.30 10.30
CA GLY A 15 -15.99 13.63 9.83
C GLY A 15 -14.49 13.77 9.58
N THR A 16 -13.65 13.26 10.49
CA THR A 16 -12.19 13.33 10.37
C THR A 16 -11.66 12.45 9.24
N SER A 17 -12.27 11.29 8.98
CA SER A 17 -11.91 10.44 7.85
C SER A 17 -12.26 11.07 6.49
N CYS A 18 -13.40 11.77 6.39
CA CYS A 18 -13.82 12.46 5.18
C CYS A 18 -12.92 13.64 4.81
N ARG A 19 -12.19 14.23 5.77
CA ARG A 19 -11.27 15.35 5.53
C ARG A 19 -10.21 15.04 4.48
N LEU A 20 -9.75 13.78 4.42
CA LEU A 20 -8.75 13.32 3.45
C LEU A 20 -9.19 13.57 2.00
N TYR A 21 -10.49 13.48 1.70
CA TYR A 21 -11.00 13.76 0.36
C TYR A 21 -10.80 15.23 -0.04
N TYR A 22 -11.08 16.17 0.88
CA TYR A 22 -10.86 17.59 0.63
C TYR A 22 -9.38 17.90 0.40
N GLU A 23 -8.50 17.33 1.23
CA GLU A 23 -7.06 17.59 1.17
C GLU A 23 -6.40 16.95 -0.07
N SER A 24 -6.82 15.74 -0.44
CA SER A 24 -6.23 14.99 -1.54
C SER A 24 -6.79 15.40 -2.91
N LEU A 25 -8.06 15.81 -2.99
CA LEU A 25 -8.71 16.18 -4.26
C LEU A 25 -8.73 17.69 -4.52
N GLY A 26 -8.69 18.53 -3.48
CA GLY A 26 -8.83 19.99 -3.58
C GLY A 26 -7.53 20.76 -3.86
N HIS A 27 -6.36 20.18 -3.54
CA HIS A 27 -5.06 20.85 -3.66
C HIS A 27 -4.11 20.22 -4.68
N HIS A 28 -4.52 19.14 -5.35
CA HIS A 28 -3.70 18.48 -6.35
C HIS A 28 -4.08 19.00 -7.74
N PRO A 29 -3.24 19.82 -8.42
CA PRO A 29 -3.52 20.21 -9.79
C PRO A 29 -3.57 18.92 -10.62
N THR A 30 -4.74 18.65 -11.16
CA THR A 30 -4.98 17.60 -12.15
C THR A 30 -4.22 17.96 -13.42
N ALA A 31 -2.92 17.66 -13.48
CA ALA A 31 -2.15 17.76 -14.72
C ALA A 31 -1.92 16.40 -15.39
N ALA A 32 -2.15 15.26 -14.70
CA ALA A 32 -1.86 13.96 -15.30
C ALA A 32 -2.81 12.80 -14.89
N GLY A 33 -4.04 13.13 -14.50
CA GLY A 33 -5.11 12.14 -14.27
C GLY A 33 -4.97 11.32 -12.97
N PRO A 34 -5.92 10.38 -12.70
CA PRO A 34 -5.96 9.58 -11.47
C PRO A 34 -4.77 8.64 -11.26
N THR A 35 -3.82 8.58 -12.19
CA THR A 35 -2.61 7.75 -12.14
C THR A 35 -1.32 8.55 -11.96
N ALA A 36 -1.39 9.87 -11.93
CA ALA A 36 -0.21 10.70 -11.72
C ALA A 36 0.14 10.78 -10.24
N LEU A 37 1.21 10.10 -9.85
CA LEU A 37 1.78 10.26 -8.52
C LEU A 37 2.40 11.66 -8.40
N PRO A 38 2.03 12.46 -7.39
CA PRO A 38 2.84 13.60 -6.98
C PRO A 38 4.23 13.09 -6.60
N GLY A 39 5.23 13.32 -7.45
CA GLY A 39 6.61 12.96 -7.17
C GLY A 39 7.31 12.07 -8.21
N GLY A 40 6.64 11.64 -9.28
CA GLY A 40 7.27 10.89 -10.37
C GLY A 40 7.45 9.39 -10.08
N TYR A 41 8.55 8.80 -10.58
CA TYR A 41 8.81 7.35 -10.49
C TYR A 41 9.15 6.91 -9.06
N VAL A 42 8.53 5.80 -8.61
CA VAL A 42 8.78 5.18 -7.31
C VAL A 42 9.82 4.06 -7.46
N PRO A 43 11.07 4.24 -6.96
CA PRO A 43 12.16 3.29 -7.19
C PRO A 43 12.11 2.06 -6.27
N VAL A 44 11.33 2.10 -5.19
CA VAL A 44 11.22 0.96 -4.27
C VAL A 44 10.43 -0.18 -4.91
N PRO A 45 10.81 -1.46 -4.67
CA PRO A 45 10.08 -2.60 -5.18
C PRO A 45 8.57 -2.52 -4.88
N THR A 46 7.76 -2.62 -5.93
CA THR A 46 6.30 -2.45 -5.83
C THR A 46 5.58 -3.69 -6.36
N GLY A 47 4.56 -4.13 -5.63
CA GLY A 47 3.64 -5.19 -6.04
C GLY A 47 2.25 -4.61 -6.28
N VAL A 48 1.59 -5.02 -7.35
CA VAL A 48 0.21 -4.64 -7.66
C VAL A 48 -0.65 -5.88 -7.77
N LEU A 49 -1.77 -5.87 -7.04
CA LEU A 49 -2.85 -6.83 -7.18
C LEU A 49 -4.01 -6.15 -7.92
N TRP A 50 -4.39 -6.73 -9.04
CA TRP A 50 -5.45 -6.24 -9.92
C TRP A 50 -6.66 -7.17 -9.82
N ALA A 51 -7.75 -6.68 -9.23
CA ALA A 51 -8.99 -7.45 -9.05
C ALA A 51 -10.03 -7.13 -10.13
N SER A 52 -10.78 -8.14 -10.57
CA SER A 52 -11.74 -8.04 -11.67
C SER A 52 -12.88 -7.04 -11.42
N ARG A 53 -13.22 -6.71 -10.17
CA ARG A 53 -14.28 -5.74 -9.82
C ARG A 53 -13.77 -4.49 -9.09
N GLU A 54 -12.49 -4.15 -9.26
CA GLU A 54 -11.92 -2.91 -8.75
C GLU A 54 -12.53 -1.66 -9.43
N LEU A 55 -12.65 -0.56 -8.68
CA LEU A 55 -13.18 0.72 -9.14
C LEU A 55 -12.24 1.41 -10.14
N ILE A 56 -10.95 1.44 -9.81
CA ILE A 56 -9.91 2.10 -10.63
C ILE A 56 -8.93 1.03 -11.11
N LYS A 57 -8.87 0.82 -12.42
CA LYS A 57 -8.07 -0.24 -13.06
C LYS A 57 -7.02 0.36 -13.97
N PRO A 58 -5.88 0.84 -13.43
CA PRO A 58 -4.81 1.33 -14.27
C PRO A 58 -4.25 0.19 -15.12
N PRO A 59 -3.96 0.43 -16.42
CA PRO A 59 -3.24 -0.52 -17.24
C PRO A 59 -1.86 -0.82 -16.66
N ARG A 60 -1.38 -2.05 -16.85
CA ARG A 60 -0.07 -2.47 -16.34
C ARG A 60 1.10 -1.61 -16.84
N HIS A 61 1.06 -1.14 -18.09
CA HIS A 61 2.13 -0.32 -18.65
C HIS A 61 2.24 1.04 -17.94
N VAL A 62 1.12 1.70 -17.66
CA VAL A 62 1.10 2.96 -16.88
C VAL A 62 1.67 2.74 -15.49
N ALA A 63 1.28 1.65 -14.82
CA ALA A 63 1.86 1.31 -13.52
C ALA A 63 3.37 1.00 -13.61
N ALA A 64 3.84 0.40 -14.70
CA ALA A 64 5.26 0.12 -14.89
C ALA A 64 6.09 1.38 -15.13
N GLU A 65 5.50 2.42 -15.73
CA GLU A 65 6.13 3.72 -15.91
C GLU A 65 6.21 4.51 -14.60
N CYS A 66 5.27 4.30 -13.67
CA CYS A 66 5.25 5.00 -12.39
C CYS A 66 6.01 4.27 -11.27
N PHE A 67 6.18 2.95 -11.34
CA PHE A 67 6.69 2.15 -10.22
C PHE A 67 7.75 1.11 -10.64
N ASN A 68 8.69 0.79 -9.75
CA ASN A 68 9.56 -0.38 -9.85
C ASN A 68 8.77 -1.69 -9.62
N LEU A 69 7.94 -2.05 -10.60
CA LEU A 69 7.05 -3.20 -10.51
C LEU A 69 7.83 -4.52 -10.46
N LYS A 70 7.73 -5.23 -9.34
CA LYS A 70 8.26 -6.59 -9.13
C LYS A 70 7.18 -7.66 -9.20
N GLN A 71 5.94 -7.32 -8.87
CA GLN A 71 4.81 -8.25 -8.91
C GLN A 71 3.59 -7.60 -9.56
N TRP A 72 2.94 -8.35 -10.45
CA TRP A 72 1.67 -8.01 -11.04
C TRP A 72 0.78 -9.25 -10.98
N SER A 73 -0.24 -9.21 -10.14
CA SER A 73 -1.14 -10.33 -9.89
C SER A 73 -2.53 -9.97 -10.38
N VAL A 74 -3.13 -10.83 -11.20
CA VAL A 74 -4.48 -10.64 -11.73
C VAL A 74 -5.40 -11.63 -11.03
N GLN A 75 -6.49 -11.14 -10.47
CA GLN A 75 -7.47 -11.93 -9.72
C GLN A 75 -8.81 -11.89 -10.42
N GLU A 76 -9.35 -13.06 -10.76
CA GLU A 76 -10.63 -13.21 -11.45
C GLU A 76 -11.83 -12.89 -10.54
N LYS A 77 -11.65 -13.00 -9.23
CA LYS A 77 -12.67 -12.74 -8.20
C LYS A 77 -12.26 -11.55 -7.33
N GLY A 78 -13.22 -11.02 -6.57
CA GLY A 78 -13.02 -9.89 -5.68
C GLY A 78 -13.13 -8.52 -6.35
N GLY A 79 -13.39 -7.49 -5.55
CA GLY A 79 -13.42 -6.10 -5.97
C GLY A 79 -12.62 -5.19 -5.06
N HIS A 80 -13.13 -3.98 -4.84
CA HIS A 80 -12.46 -2.92 -4.08
C HIS A 80 -12.03 -3.33 -2.66
N PHE A 81 -12.82 -4.19 -2.01
CA PHE A 81 -12.50 -4.69 -0.68
C PHE A 81 -11.84 -6.07 -0.75
N PHE A 82 -10.89 -6.25 -1.66
CA PHE A 82 -10.28 -7.55 -1.97
C PHE A 82 -9.79 -8.30 -0.72
N ALA A 83 -9.17 -7.61 0.24
CA ALA A 83 -8.72 -8.22 1.48
C ALA A 83 -9.85 -8.80 2.36
N PHE A 84 -11.05 -8.19 2.32
CA PHE A 84 -12.24 -8.72 3.00
C PHE A 84 -12.97 -9.78 2.17
N GLU A 85 -12.92 -9.68 0.84
CA GLU A 85 -13.63 -10.60 -0.07
C GLU A 85 -12.86 -11.91 -0.32
N GLN A 86 -11.53 -11.85 -0.38
CA GLN A 86 -10.62 -12.96 -0.71
C GLN A 86 -9.37 -12.93 0.21
N PRO A 87 -9.53 -13.11 1.54
CA PRO A 87 -8.46 -12.90 2.52
C PRO A 87 -7.25 -13.82 2.31
N GLU A 88 -7.49 -15.09 1.98
CA GLU A 88 -6.44 -16.08 1.75
C GLU A 88 -5.61 -15.76 0.50
N ALA A 89 -6.28 -15.34 -0.58
CA ALA A 89 -5.62 -14.93 -1.81
C ALA A 89 -4.78 -13.67 -1.59
N MET A 90 -5.30 -12.69 -0.83
CA MET A 90 -4.57 -11.48 -0.46
C MET A 90 -3.31 -11.82 0.37
N ALA A 91 -3.45 -12.65 1.41
CA ALA A 91 -2.34 -13.05 2.26
C ALA A 91 -1.27 -13.83 1.49
N ALA A 92 -1.69 -14.72 0.59
CA ALA A 92 -0.78 -15.47 -0.29
C ALA A 92 -0.02 -14.53 -1.25
N ASP A 93 -0.70 -13.55 -1.83
CA ASP A 93 -0.08 -12.59 -2.76
C ASP A 93 0.97 -11.71 -2.07
N VAL A 94 0.66 -11.20 -0.87
CA VAL A 94 1.60 -10.44 -0.04
C VAL A 94 2.80 -11.29 0.37
N THR A 95 2.56 -12.53 0.81
CA THR A 95 3.64 -13.46 1.18
C THR A 95 4.56 -13.75 -0.01
N LYS A 96 3.99 -13.98 -1.19
CA LYS A 96 4.73 -14.21 -2.43
C LYS A 96 5.60 -13.00 -2.80
N PHE A 97 5.06 -11.78 -2.67
CA PHE A 97 5.81 -10.55 -2.95
C PHE A 97 7.04 -10.42 -2.06
N PHE A 98 6.88 -10.60 -0.75
CA PHE A 98 7.99 -10.47 0.19
C PHE A 98 9.02 -11.58 0.06
N LYS A 99 8.60 -12.84 -0.19
CA LYS A 99 9.53 -13.95 -0.48
C LYS A 99 10.40 -13.69 -1.71
N ARG A 100 9.88 -12.97 -2.71
CA ARG A 100 10.61 -12.64 -3.93
C ARG A 100 11.55 -11.44 -3.76
N THR A 101 11.17 -10.50 -2.90
CA THR A 101 11.77 -9.16 -2.88
C THR A 101 12.73 -8.97 -1.70
N ILE A 102 12.49 -9.67 -0.59
CA ILE A 102 13.35 -9.62 0.59
C ILE A 102 14.25 -10.86 0.56
N ASP A 103 15.57 -10.63 0.49
CA ASP A 103 16.53 -11.61 0.99
C ASP A 103 16.48 -11.52 2.53
N PHE A 104 15.73 -12.44 3.14
CA PHE A 104 15.58 -12.47 4.60
C PHE A 104 16.91 -12.76 5.30
N GLU A 105 17.87 -13.41 4.64
CA GLU A 105 19.20 -13.67 5.20
C GLU A 105 20.09 -12.43 5.13
N GLU A 106 19.98 -11.62 4.08
CA GLU A 106 20.59 -10.29 4.06
C GLU A 106 19.95 -9.34 5.09
N CYS A 107 18.63 -9.36 5.23
CA CYS A 107 17.92 -8.53 6.19
C CYS A 107 18.26 -8.91 7.65
N LYS A 108 18.35 -10.22 7.95
CA LYS A 108 18.84 -10.72 9.25
C LYS A 108 20.29 -10.34 9.51
N ARG A 109 21.18 -10.39 8.49
CA ARG A 109 22.58 -9.96 8.62
C ARG A 109 22.73 -8.46 8.89
N ARG A 110 21.81 -7.63 8.38
CA ARG A 110 21.78 -6.17 8.62
C ARG A 110 21.06 -5.78 9.90
N ALA A 111 20.34 -6.70 10.56
CA ALA A 111 19.68 -6.41 11.82
C ALA A 111 20.76 -6.18 12.91
N PRO A 112 20.69 -5.07 13.67
CA PRO A 112 21.64 -4.84 14.76
C PRO A 112 21.54 -5.99 15.76
N SER A 113 22.69 -6.58 16.11
CA SER A 113 22.75 -7.64 17.12
C SER A 113 22.11 -7.14 18.42
N LYS A 114 21.32 -7.99 19.08
CA LYS A 114 20.74 -7.71 20.41
C LYS A 114 21.88 -7.34 21.37
N GLY A 115 22.14 -6.04 21.56
CA GLY A 115 23.26 -5.56 22.37
C GLY A 115 23.83 -4.19 21.97
N GLN A 116 23.55 -3.68 20.78
CA GLN A 116 23.97 -2.32 20.38
C GLN A 116 22.75 -1.42 20.20
N GLY A 117 22.24 -0.89 21.32
CA GLY A 117 21.42 0.32 21.28
C GLY A 117 22.29 1.50 20.87
N PRO A 118 21.77 2.48 20.10
CA PRO A 118 22.50 3.72 19.86
C PRO A 118 22.73 4.39 21.22
N GLY A 119 24.00 4.57 21.60
CA GLY A 119 24.36 5.33 22.78
C GLY A 119 23.75 6.72 22.65
N LEU A 120 22.72 7.01 23.45
CA LEU A 120 22.18 8.35 23.63
C LEU A 120 23.34 9.23 24.10
N GLN A 121 23.89 10.04 23.19
CA GLN A 121 24.72 11.15 23.61
C GLN A 121 23.82 12.13 24.38
N PRO A 122 24.16 12.50 25.62
CA PRO A 122 23.39 13.50 26.33
C PRO A 122 23.47 14.83 25.56
N LEU A 123 22.30 15.40 25.28
CA LEU A 123 22.17 16.75 24.74
C LEU A 123 22.91 17.71 25.68
N ARG A 124 23.90 18.43 25.15
CA ARG A 124 24.52 19.58 25.80
C ARG A 124 23.60 20.79 25.75
#